data_AF-A0AAD5E3N2-F1
#
_entry.id   AF-A0AAD5E3N2-F1
#
_cell.length_a   1.000
_cell.length_b   1.000
_cell.length_c   1.000
_cell.angle_alpha   90.00
_cell.angle_beta   90.00
_cell.angle_gamma   90.00
#
_symmetry.space_group_name_H-M   'P 1'
#
loop_
_entity.id
_entity.type
_entity.pdbx_description
1 polymer ?
#
loop_
_entity_poly.entity_id
_entity_poly.type
_entity_poly.pdbx_seq_one_letter_code
_entity_poly.pdbx_strand_id
1 'polypeptide(L)'
;MPQDQNYKYYDFCLVKILDYAGTDLPWWMVQRYEKYDAEALIRSYLRYGDCERATTLMIRRINKQNDHIQVSPATSSRWMPYTLIDSILKDLQTDIQNVTDDAKRRRMQRLQVQLEGALNTYFETIRRETHMLVNKPSVERAKRLRV
;
A
#
# COMPACT_ATOMS: atom_id res chain seq x y z
N MET A 1 25.90 -9.75 7.06
CA MET A 1 24.86 -10.63 6.46
C MET A 1 24.61 -10.10 5.07
N PRO A 2 24.76 -10.88 3.98
CA PRO A 2 24.64 -10.34 2.63
C PRO A 2 23.16 -10.10 2.33
N GLN A 3 22.70 -8.91 2.67
CA GLN A 3 21.37 -8.42 2.32
C GLN A 3 21.43 -7.84 0.90
N ASP A 4 20.41 -8.14 0.11
CA ASP A 4 19.89 -7.26 -0.94
C ASP A 4 20.42 -7.32 -2.39
N GLN A 5 21.17 -8.35 -2.82
CA GLN A 5 21.38 -8.56 -4.28
C GLN A 5 20.30 -9.40 -4.96
N ASN A 6 19.47 -10.11 -4.19
CA ASN A 6 18.51 -11.06 -4.73
C ASN A 6 17.19 -10.40 -5.20
N TYR A 7 16.89 -9.17 -4.78
CA TYR A 7 15.66 -8.45 -5.14
C TYR A 7 15.54 -8.18 -6.65
N LYS A 8 16.64 -7.83 -7.31
CA LYS A 8 16.65 -7.57 -8.77
C LYS A 8 16.35 -8.83 -9.60
N TYR A 9 16.82 -10.00 -9.14
CA TYR A 9 16.50 -11.27 -9.79
C TYR A 9 15.02 -11.62 -9.63
N TYR A 10 14.45 -11.36 -8.46
CA TYR A 10 13.02 -11.56 -8.24
C TYR A 10 12.17 -10.60 -9.06
N ASP A 11 12.62 -9.36 -9.31
CA ASP A 11 11.88 -8.40 -10.14
C ASP A 11 11.75 -8.85 -11.59
N PHE A 12 12.83 -9.39 -12.17
CA PHE A 12 12.77 -9.99 -13.51
C PHE A 12 11.82 -11.19 -13.56
N CYS A 13 11.86 -12.07 -12.56
CA CYS A 13 10.92 -13.19 -12.45
C CYS A 13 9.47 -12.71 -12.28
N LEU A 14 9.25 -11.64 -11.51
CA LEU A 14 7.93 -11.04 -11.27
C LEU A 14 7.33 -10.57 -12.58
N VAL A 15 8.09 -9.76 -13.31
CA VAL A 15 7.77 -9.24 -14.64
C VAL A 15 7.43 -10.40 -15.58
N LYS A 16 8.26 -11.43 -15.64
CA LYS A 16 8.04 -12.58 -16.53
C LYS A 16 6.81 -13.41 -16.17
N ILE A 17 6.50 -13.58 -14.88
CA ILE A 17 5.31 -14.33 -14.45
C ILE A 17 4.04 -13.53 -14.73
N LEU A 18 4.04 -12.22 -14.47
CA LEU A 18 2.90 -11.35 -14.72
C LEU A 18 2.64 -11.13 -16.22
N ASP A 19 3.69 -11.16 -17.04
CA ASP A 19 3.59 -11.12 -18.51
C ASP A 19 2.95 -12.40 -19.08
N TYR A 20 3.10 -13.53 -18.37
CA TYR A 20 2.45 -14.79 -18.71
C TYR A 20 1.00 -14.78 -18.21
N ALA A 21 0.12 -14.14 -18.98
CA ALA A 21 -1.29 -13.95 -18.67
C ALA A 21 -1.95 -15.21 -18.06
N GLY A 22 -2.53 -15.04 -16.86
CA GLY A 22 -3.26 -16.10 -16.16
C GLY A 22 -2.45 -16.93 -15.17
N THR A 23 -1.17 -16.61 -14.94
CA THR A 23 -0.36 -17.31 -13.93
C THR A 23 -0.37 -16.56 -12.60
N ASP A 24 -0.79 -17.24 -11.54
CA ASP A 24 -0.73 -16.67 -10.19
C ASP A 24 0.70 -16.62 -9.69
N LEU A 25 1.05 -15.50 -9.06
CA LEU A 25 2.36 -15.33 -8.46
C LEU A 25 2.54 -16.36 -7.33
N PRO A 26 3.69 -17.06 -7.24
CA PRO A 26 3.91 -18.01 -6.16
C PRO A 26 3.73 -17.37 -4.77
N TRP A 27 3.04 -18.05 -3.86
CA TRP A 27 2.69 -17.51 -2.55
C TRP A 27 3.90 -17.02 -1.74
N TRP A 28 5.03 -17.73 -1.84
CA TRP A 28 6.27 -17.38 -1.15
C TRP A 28 6.88 -16.07 -1.71
N MET A 29 6.64 -15.76 -2.98
CA MET A 29 7.12 -14.56 -3.64
C MET A 29 6.30 -13.37 -3.17
N VAL A 30 4.97 -13.50 -3.16
CA VAL A 30 4.04 -12.49 -2.62
C VAL A 30 4.40 -12.13 -1.18
N GLN A 31 4.57 -13.15 -0.31
CA GLN A 31 4.94 -12.91 1.09
C GLN A 31 6.29 -12.20 1.25
N ARG A 32 7.26 -12.53 0.39
CA ARG A 32 8.57 -11.88 0.41
C ARG A 32 8.45 -10.42 0.03
N TYR A 33 7.76 -10.11 -1.06
CA TYR A 33 7.54 -8.72 -1.47
C TYR A 33 6.73 -7.94 -0.43
N GLU A 34 5.68 -8.51 0.13
CA GLU A 34 4.93 -7.85 1.21
C GLU A 34 5.77 -7.50 2.43
N LYS A 35 6.80 -8.30 2.72
CA LYS A 35 7.71 -8.09 3.84
C LYS A 35 8.75 -7.00 3.56
N TYR A 36 9.31 -6.97 2.36
CA TYR A 36 10.44 -6.09 2.03
C TYR A 36 10.02 -4.83 1.25
N ASP A 37 9.12 -4.98 0.28
CA ASP A 37 8.68 -3.89 -0.59
C ASP A 37 7.30 -4.19 -1.21
N ALA A 38 6.25 -3.93 -0.44
CA ALA A 38 4.89 -4.15 -0.91
C ALA A 38 4.46 -3.12 -1.98
N GLU A 39 5.13 -1.96 -2.05
CA GLU A 39 4.76 -0.92 -2.99
C GLU A 39 5.20 -1.26 -4.41
N ALA A 40 6.41 -1.80 -4.58
CA ALA A 40 6.83 -2.34 -5.86
C ALA A 40 5.89 -3.44 -6.35
N LEU A 41 5.44 -4.31 -5.45
CA LEU A 41 4.47 -5.36 -5.79
C LEU A 41 3.14 -4.77 -6.30
N ILE A 42 2.59 -3.77 -5.62
CA ILE A 42 1.35 -3.09 -6.04
C ILE A 42 1.56 -2.40 -7.40
N ARG A 43 2.67 -1.68 -7.59
CA ARG A 43 2.99 -1.02 -8.87
C ARG A 43 3.10 -2.05 -10.01
N SER A 44 3.69 -3.20 -9.75
CA SER A 44 3.79 -4.27 -10.73
C SER A 44 2.40 -4.82 -11.09
N TYR A 45 1.53 -5.10 -10.13
CA TYR A 45 0.16 -5.54 -10.44
C TYR A 45 -0.61 -4.51 -11.30
N LEU A 46 -0.51 -3.21 -11.00
CA LEU A 46 -1.11 -2.16 -11.82
C LEU A 46 -0.54 -2.14 -13.24
N ARG A 47 0.78 -2.25 -13.38
CA ARG A 47 1.47 -2.25 -14.68
C ARG A 47 0.99 -3.38 -15.59
N TYR A 48 0.63 -4.53 -15.03
CA TYR A 48 0.14 -5.69 -15.76
C TYR A 48 -1.40 -5.77 -15.85
N GLY A 49 -2.12 -4.72 -15.43
CA GLY A 49 -3.58 -4.65 -15.54
C GLY A 49 -4.34 -5.51 -14.52
N ASP A 50 -3.68 -5.95 -13.44
CA ASP A 50 -4.31 -6.70 -12.36
C ASP A 50 -4.70 -5.75 -11.21
N CYS A 51 -5.65 -4.85 -11.52
CA CYS A 51 -6.10 -3.82 -10.58
C CYS A 51 -6.79 -4.42 -9.35
N GLU A 52 -7.47 -5.56 -9.51
CA GLU A 52 -8.17 -6.26 -8.42
C GLU A 52 -7.20 -6.71 -7.32
N ARG A 53 -6.08 -7.34 -7.71
CA ARG A 53 -5.06 -7.75 -6.74
C ARG A 53 -4.32 -6.57 -6.15
N ALA A 54 -3.98 -5.57 -6.97
CA ALA A 54 -3.34 -4.34 -6.48
C ALA A 54 -4.18 -3.66 -5.38
N THR A 55 -5.48 -3.50 -5.63
CA THR A 55 -6.44 -2.90 -4.68
C THR A 55 -6.59 -3.75 -3.41
N THR A 56 -6.66 -5.07 -3.55
CA THR A 56 -6.75 -5.98 -2.39
C THR A 56 -5.52 -5.91 -1.49
N LEU A 57 -4.32 -5.85 -2.10
CA LEU A 57 -3.05 -5.68 -1.40
C LEU A 57 -2.96 -4.34 -0.68
N MET A 58 -3.43 -3.27 -1.34
CA MET A 58 -3.51 -1.93 -0.79
C MET A 58 -4.37 -1.89 0.48
N ILE A 59 -5.60 -2.40 0.41
CA ILE A 59 -6.53 -2.45 1.56
C ILE A 59 -5.90 -3.22 2.71
N ARG A 60 -5.31 -4.39 2.42
CA ARG A 60 -4.65 -5.21 3.44
C ARG A 60 -3.49 -4.49 4.11
N ARG A 61 -2.69 -3.74 3.33
CA ARG A 61 -1.59 -2.94 3.86
C ARG A 61 -2.09 -1.80 4.74
N ILE A 62 -3.12 -1.07 4.32
CA ILE A 62 -3.76 -0.01 5.12
C ILE A 62 -4.26 -0.58 6.46
N ASN A 63 -4.99 -1.69 6.43
CA ASN A 63 -5.52 -2.31 7.65
C ASN A 63 -4.40 -2.74 8.60
N LYS A 64 -3.34 -3.36 8.08
CA LYS A 64 -2.18 -3.77 8.89
C LYS A 64 -1.45 -2.57 9.51
N GLN A 65 -1.42 -1.42 8.82
CA GLN A 65 -0.86 -0.18 9.37
C GLN A 65 -1.74 0.39 10.47
N ASN A 66 -3.06 0.38 10.27
CA ASN A 66 -4.03 0.81 11.30
C ASN A 66 -3.97 -0.09 12.56
N ASP A 67 -3.65 -1.37 12.43
CA ASP A 67 -3.54 -2.28 13.59
C ASP A 67 -2.26 -2.06 14.42
N HIS A 68 -1.19 -1.53 13.80
CA HIS A 68 0.14 -1.39 14.42
C HIS A 68 0.54 0.08 14.64
N ILE A 69 -0.37 0.87 15.20
CA ILE A 69 -0.14 2.29 15.54
C ILE A 69 0.82 2.37 16.73
N GLN A 70 2.11 2.51 16.44
CA GLN A 70 3.10 2.99 17.38
C GLN A 70 3.60 4.33 16.88
N VAL A 71 3.21 5.41 17.57
CA VAL A 71 3.59 6.79 17.23
C VAL A 71 5.10 6.95 17.46
N SER A 72 5.89 6.79 16.40
CA SER A 72 7.35 6.95 16.40
C SER A 72 7.78 8.04 15.42
N PRO A 73 8.88 8.76 15.61
CA PRO A 73 9.42 9.67 14.59
C PRO A 73 9.73 8.99 13.24
N ALA A 74 9.91 7.66 13.21
CA ALA A 74 10.09 6.87 12.00
C ALA A 74 8.79 6.65 11.19
N THR A 75 7.64 7.18 11.65
CA THR A 75 6.32 6.89 11.07
C THR A 75 6.11 7.52 9.69
N SER A 76 6.84 8.59 9.34
CA SER A 76 6.76 9.19 7.99
C SER A 76 7.18 8.21 6.88
N SER A 77 8.12 7.30 7.14
CA SER A 77 8.53 6.25 6.17
C SER A 77 7.55 5.09 6.07
N ARG A 78 6.49 5.06 6.91
CA ARG A 78 5.41 4.06 6.83
C ARG A 78 4.27 4.53 5.94
N TRP A 79 4.18 5.82 5.63
CA TRP A 79 3.05 6.31 4.86
C TRP A 79 3.13 5.87 3.41
N MET A 80 1.99 5.54 2.83
CA MET A 80 1.91 5.18 1.44
C MET A 80 2.10 6.41 0.56
N PRO A 81 2.86 6.31 -0.54
CA PRO A 81 2.99 7.40 -1.49
C PRO A 81 1.63 7.76 -2.07
N TYR A 82 1.25 9.04 -1.99
CA TYR A 82 0.02 9.55 -2.58
C TYR A 82 -0.11 9.22 -4.07
N THR A 83 1.00 9.24 -4.80
CA THR A 83 1.04 8.85 -6.22
C THR A 83 0.58 7.42 -6.45
N LEU A 84 0.90 6.50 -5.54
CA LEU A 84 0.46 5.10 -5.63
C LEU A 84 -1.03 4.97 -5.33
N ILE A 85 -1.54 5.75 -4.36
CA ILE A 85 -2.98 5.82 -4.05
C ILE A 85 -3.75 6.29 -5.27
N ASP A 86 -3.32 7.41 -5.87
CA ASP A 86 -3.97 8.03 -7.02
C ASP A 86 -3.95 7.10 -8.25
N SER A 87 -2.83 6.41 -8.49
CA SER A 87 -2.74 5.41 -9.58
C SER A 87 -3.77 4.31 -9.42
N ILE A 88 -3.92 3.72 -8.22
CA ILE A 88 -4.91 2.64 -8.00
C ILE A 88 -6.32 3.16 -8.19
N LEU A 89 -6.66 4.32 -7.62
CA LEU A 89 -8.00 4.89 -7.74
C LEU A 89 -8.36 5.15 -9.21
N LYS A 90 -7.43 5.70 -9.97
CA LYS A 90 -7.61 5.98 -11.40
C LYS A 90 -7.76 4.69 -12.22
N ASP A 91 -6.89 3.72 -11.99
CA ASP A 91 -6.90 2.46 -12.75
C ASP A 91 -8.16 1.66 -12.42
N LEU A 92 -8.58 1.62 -11.15
CA LEU A 92 -9.80 0.95 -10.72
C LEU A 92 -11.05 1.60 -11.32
N GLN A 93 -11.10 2.93 -11.36
CA GLN A 93 -12.19 3.66 -11.99
C GLN A 93 -12.25 3.41 -13.51
N THR A 94 -11.09 3.36 -14.15
CA THR A 94 -10.96 3.08 -15.59
C THR A 94 -11.42 1.65 -15.91
N ASP A 95 -11.01 0.67 -15.10
CA ASP A 95 -11.44 -0.72 -15.24
C ASP A 95 -12.95 -0.88 -15.03
N ILE A 96 -13.54 -0.20 -14.04
CA ILE A 96 -15.00 -0.21 -13.82
C ILE A 96 -15.78 0.34 -15.02
N GLN A 97 -15.21 1.31 -15.75
CA GLN A 97 -15.83 1.89 -16.95
C GLN A 97 -15.66 0.99 -18.18
N ASN A 98 -14.53 0.30 -18.31
CA ASN A 98 -14.20 -0.51 -19.48
C ASN A 98 -14.71 -1.96 -19.39
N VAL A 99 -15.02 -2.46 -18.20
CA VAL A 99 -15.50 -3.84 -18.00
C VAL A 99 -16.92 -4.01 -18.55
N THR A 100 -17.05 -4.92 -19.53
CA THR A 100 -18.32 -5.35 -20.12
C THR A 100 -19.06 -6.39 -19.27
N ASP A 101 -18.34 -7.12 -18.41
CA ASP A 101 -18.90 -8.14 -17.52
C ASP A 101 -19.48 -7.50 -16.24
N ASP A 102 -20.81 -7.54 -16.10
CA ASP A 102 -21.53 -7.01 -14.94
C ASP A 102 -21.10 -7.64 -13.61
N ALA A 103 -20.71 -8.91 -13.57
CA ALA A 103 -20.29 -9.58 -12.35
C ALA A 103 -18.93 -9.04 -11.89
N LYS A 104 -17.99 -8.87 -12.83
CA LYS A 104 -16.68 -8.27 -12.58
C LYS A 104 -16.83 -6.80 -12.16
N ARG A 105 -17.70 -6.04 -12.83
CA ARG A 105 -18.00 -4.65 -12.50
C ARG A 105 -18.48 -4.47 -11.05
N ARG A 106 -19.41 -5.31 -10.59
CA ARG A 106 -19.90 -5.28 -9.19
C ARG A 106 -18.81 -5.65 -8.18
N ARG A 107 -17.88 -6.55 -8.52
CA ARG A 107 -16.74 -6.87 -7.65
C ARG A 107 -15.82 -5.66 -7.50
N MET A 108 -15.46 -5.03 -8.62
CA MET A 108 -14.60 -3.85 -8.63
C MET A 108 -15.23 -2.66 -7.91
N GLN A 109 -16.53 -2.42 -8.07
CA GLN A 109 -17.26 -1.39 -7.31
C GLN A 109 -17.23 -1.65 -5.80
N ARG A 110 -17.38 -2.90 -5.36
CA ARG A 110 -17.26 -3.25 -3.94
C ARG A 110 -15.84 -2.98 -3.41
N LEU A 111 -14.82 -3.30 -4.20
CA LEU A 111 -13.44 -3.02 -3.84
C LEU A 111 -13.16 -1.51 -3.78
N GLN A 112 -13.76 -0.72 -4.68
CA GLN A 112 -13.66 0.74 -4.64
C GLN A 112 -14.22 1.28 -3.32
N VAL A 113 -15.44 0.89 -2.94
CA VAL A 113 -16.06 1.32 -1.69
C VAL A 113 -15.22 0.91 -0.47
N GLN A 114 -14.67 -0.31 -0.48
CA GLN A 114 -13.79 -0.77 0.60
C GLN A 114 -12.48 0.02 0.66
N LEU A 115 -11.87 0.31 -0.49
CA LEU A 115 -10.64 1.09 -0.58
C LEU A 115 -10.88 2.51 -0.08
N GLU A 116 -11.95 3.17 -0.51
CA GLU A 116 -12.32 4.51 -0.05
C GLU A 116 -12.55 4.55 1.47
N GLY A 117 -13.25 3.55 2.03
CA GLY A 117 -13.44 3.42 3.47
C GLY A 117 -12.13 3.23 4.23
N ALA A 118 -11.24 2.37 3.71
CA ALA A 118 -9.92 2.14 4.28
C ALA A 118 -9.05 3.41 4.22
N LEU A 119 -9.06 4.11 3.09
CA LEU A 119 -8.32 5.37 2.89
C LEU A 119 -8.82 6.49 3.80
N ASN A 120 -10.13 6.64 3.98
CA ASN A 120 -10.68 7.62 4.91
C ASN A 120 -10.21 7.37 6.34
N THR A 121 -10.26 6.11 6.78
CA THR A 121 -9.75 5.71 8.10
C THR A 121 -8.26 5.99 8.22
N TYR A 122 -7.51 5.68 7.16
CA TYR A 122 -6.07 5.92 7.09
C TYR A 122 -5.70 7.40 7.17
N PHE A 123 -6.35 8.27 6.39
CA PHE A 123 -6.09 9.70 6.40
C PHE A 123 -6.47 10.34 7.73
N GLU A 124 -7.55 9.89 8.38
CA GLU A 124 -7.87 10.34 9.74
C GLU A 124 -6.81 9.93 10.76
N THR A 125 -6.24 8.72 10.63
CA THR A 125 -5.11 8.29 11.46
C THR A 125 -3.89 9.17 11.22
N ILE A 126 -3.50 9.42 9.97
CA ILE A 126 -2.38 10.32 9.64
C ILE A 126 -2.62 11.72 10.20
N ARG A 127 -3.85 12.24 10.07
CA ARG A 127 -4.22 13.57 10.58
C ARG A 127 -4.05 13.64 12.09
N ARG A 128 -4.47 12.61 12.83
CA ARG A 128 -4.26 12.50 14.29
C ARG A 128 -2.78 12.42 14.64
N GLU A 129 -2.00 11.58 13.95
CA GLU A 129 -0.55 11.47 14.20
C GLU A 129 0.18 12.78 13.93
N THR A 130 -0.12 13.43 12.81
CA THR A 130 0.45 14.72 12.42
C THR A 130 0.12 15.79 13.46
N HIS A 131 -1.14 15.85 13.91
CA HIS A 131 -1.56 16.75 14.98
C HIS A 131 -0.82 16.47 16.30
N MET A 132 -0.62 15.21 16.67
CA MET A 132 0.14 14.82 17.86
C MET A 132 1.62 15.20 17.77
N LEU A 133 2.23 15.09 16.58
CA LEU A 133 3.62 15.49 16.36
C LEU A 133 3.80 17.01 16.43
N VAL A 134 2.86 17.77 15.88
CA VAL A 134 2.87 19.25 15.89
C VAL A 134 2.58 19.81 17.30
N ASN A 135 1.65 19.20 18.03
CA ASN A 135 1.22 19.65 19.35
C ASN A 135 1.92 18.90 20.51
N LYS A 136 3.06 18.25 20.28
CA LYS A 136 3.85 17.68 21.39
C LYS A 136 4.12 18.79 22.42
N PRO A 137 3.56 18.70 23.64
CA PRO A 137 3.73 19.75 24.63
C PRO A 137 5.22 19.84 24.98
N SER A 138 5.71 21.06 25.12
CA SER A 138 7.08 21.51 25.41
C SER A 138 7.76 20.91 26.66
N VAL A 139 7.21 19.83 27.23
CA VAL A 139 7.71 19.13 28.42
C VAL A 139 9.12 18.58 28.19
N GLU A 140 9.50 18.23 26.96
CA GLU A 140 10.87 17.83 26.62
C GLU A 140 11.84 19.01 26.46
N ARG A 141 11.36 20.21 26.09
CA ARG A 141 12.21 21.42 26.03
C ARG A 141 12.63 21.88 27.43
N ALA A 142 11.75 21.72 28.43
CA ALA A 142 12.06 22.06 29.82
C ALA A 142 13.10 21.14 30.48
N LYS A 143 13.26 19.89 29.99
CA LYS A 143 14.31 18.97 30.48
C LYS A 143 15.68 19.22 29.85
N ARG A 144 15.77 19.89 28.69
CA ARG A 144 17.05 20.23 28.04
C ARG A 144 17.66 21.55 28.52
N LEU A 145 16.92 22.36 29.28
CA LEU A 145 17.40 23.62 29.85
C LEU A 145 17.83 23.50 31.33
N ARG A 146 17.86 22.28 31.89
CA ARG A 146 18.51 21.96 33.17
C ARG A 146 19.72 21.06 32.93
N VAL A 147 20.76 21.62 32.30
CA VAL A 147 22.14 21.13 32.39
C VAL A 147 23.02 22.35 32.53
#